data_AF-A0A8T3RCV2-F1
#
_entry.id   AF-A0A8T3RCV2-F1
#
_cell.length_a   1.000
_cell.length_b   1.000
_cell.length_c   1.000
_cell.angle_alpha   90.00
_cell.angle_beta   90.00
_cell.angle_gamma   90.00
#
_symmetry.space_group_name_H-M   'P 1'
#
loop_
_entity.id
_entity.type
_entity.pdbx_description
1 polymer ?
#
loop_
_entity_poly.entity_id
_entity_poly.type
_entity_poly.pdbx_seq_one_letter_code
_entity_poly.pdbx_strand_id
1 'polypeptide(L)' 'MIFHNQGRVYEIYAKNVVQSGMYGFIEVDKLVFGTRSTLVVDPSEEQLKSEFGGVNRTYIPLHAIIR' A
#
# COMPACT_ATOMS: atom_id res chain seq x y z
N MET A 1 1.58 -5.66 -2.21
CA MET A 1 2.52 -4.84 -3.00
C MET A 1 3.54 -4.25 -2.06
N ILE A 2 4.82 -4.38 -2.39
CA ILE A 2 5.93 -3.78 -1.63
C ILE A 2 6.51 -2.64 -2.46
N PHE A 3 6.70 -1.48 -1.85
CA PHE A 3 7.22 -0.28 -2.54
C PHE A 3 7.98 0.63 -1.58
N HIS A 4 8.86 1.46 -2.14
CA HIS A 4 9.52 2.54 -1.43
C HIS A 4 8.66 3.80 -1.42
N ASN A 5 8.54 4.43 -0.25
CA ASN A 5 7.94 5.74 -0.11
C ASN A 5 8.68 6.53 0.98
N GLN A 6 9.14 7.74 0.65
CA GLN A 6 9.87 8.63 1.57
C GLN A 6 11.01 7.94 2.36
N GLY A 7 11.80 7.09 1.69
CA GLY A 7 12.92 6.38 2.30
C GLY A 7 12.54 5.20 3.18
N ARG A 8 11.26 4.85 3.27
CA ARG A 8 10.75 3.67 3.99
C ARG A 8 10.21 2.64 3.01
N VAL A 9 10.23 1.37 3.40
CA VAL A 9 9.62 0.27 2.64
C VAL A 9 8.25 -0.01 3.23
N TYR A 10 7.23 -0.01 2.38
CA TYR A 10 5.86 -0.30 2.78
C TYR A 10 5.38 -1.57 2.09
N GLU A 11 4.70 -2.43 2.85
CA GLU A 11 3.97 -3.56 2.33
C GLU A 11 2.47 -3.31 2.52
N ILE A 12 1.72 -3.26 1.42
CA ILE A 12 0.27 -3.07 1.43
C ILE A 12 -0.45 -4.25 0.80
N TYR A 13 -1.64 -4.55 1.31
CA TYR A 13 -2.57 -5.52 0.73
C TYR A 13 -3.79 -4.77 0.22
N ALA A 14 -4.29 -5.14 -0.95
CA ALA A 14 -5.43 -4.47 -1.57
C ALA A 14 -6.26 -5.48 -2.35
N LYS A 15 -7.56 -5.23 -2.46
CA LYS A 15 -8.45 -6.09 -3.25
C LYS A 15 -8.30 -5.87 -4.75
N ASN A 16 -7.97 -4.65 -5.16
CA ASN A 16 -7.86 -4.28 -6.55
C ASN A 16 -6.53 -3.56 -6.80
N VAL A 17 -5.81 -4.05 -7.81
CA VAL A 17 -4.57 -3.45 -8.30
C VAL A 17 -4.67 -3.42 -9.82
N VAL A 18 -4.69 -2.23 -10.41
CA VAL A 18 -4.87 -2.04 -11.85
C VAL A 18 -3.85 -1.05 -12.40
N GLN A 19 -3.53 -1.16 -13.68
CA GLN A 19 -2.74 -0.14 -14.35
C GLN A 19 -3.53 1.17 -14.37
N SER A 20 -2.93 2.25 -13.89
CA SER A 20 -3.59 3.56 -13.90
C SER A 20 -3.77 4.06 -15.34
N GLY A 21 -4.76 4.92 -15.56
CA GLY A 21 -4.82 5.75 -16.77
C GLY A 21 -3.65 6.75 -16.86
N MET A 22 -2.90 6.93 -15.77
CA MET A 22 -1.66 7.70 -15.73
C MET A 22 -0.47 6.79 -16.04
N TYR A 23 0.27 7.13 -17.11
CA TYR A 23 1.44 6.36 -17.51
C TYR A 23 2.49 6.36 -16.40
N GLY A 24 3.05 5.19 -16.10
CA GLY A 24 4.06 5.05 -15.05
C GLY A 24 3.51 4.81 -13.65
N PHE A 25 2.19 4.73 -13.46
CA PHE A 25 1.56 4.51 -12.16
C PHE A 25 0.67 3.26 -12.13
N ILE A 26 0.62 2.63 -10.97
CA ILE A 26 -0.36 1.60 -10.62
C ILE A 26 -1.37 2.20 -9.68
N GLU A 27 -2.63 1.95 -9.98
CA GLU A 27 -3.75 2.32 -9.14
C GLU A 27 -4.10 1.15 -8.22
N VAL A 28 -4.16 1.43 -6.93
CA VAL A 28 -4.49 0.46 -5.89
C VAL A 28 -5.73 0.94 -5.15
N ASP A 29 -6.75 0.08 -5.09
CA ASP A 29 -8.06 0.39 -4.53
C ASP A 29 -8.45 -0.66 -3.48
N LYS A 30 -9.21 -0.22 -2.47
CA LYS A 30 -9.67 -1.05 -1.34
C LYS A 30 -8.48 -1.72 -0.64
N LEU A 31 -7.65 -0.89 -0.01
CA LEU A 31 -6.60 -1.34 0.90
C LEU A 31 -7.21 -2.19 2.02
N VAL A 32 -6.56 -3.30 2.31
CA VAL A 32 -6.96 -4.25 3.35
C VAL A 32 -5.93 -4.16 4.46
N PHE A 33 -6.38 -3.79 5.65
CA PHE A 33 -5.57 -3.73 6.87
C PHE A 33 -5.95 -4.93 7.76
N GLY A 34 -4.98 -5.54 8.45
CA GLY A 34 -5.24 -6.63 9.41
C GLY A 34 -5.40 -8.03 8.82
N THR A 35 -4.77 -8.35 7.69
CA THR A 35 -4.83 -9.70 7.09
C THR A 35 -3.90 -10.71 7.77
N ARG A 36 -2.99 -10.26 8.64
CA ARG A 36 -2.15 -11.14 9.46
C ARG A 36 -2.80 -11.30 10.84
N SER A 37 -3.55 -12.38 11.00
CA SER A 37 -4.02 -12.79 12.32
C SER A 37 -2.83 -12.95 13.27
N THR A 38 -3.06 -12.68 14.55
CA THR A 38 -2.28 -13.11 15.74
C THR A 38 -1.32 -12.08 16.38
N LEU A 39 -1.85 -11.44 17.43
CA LEU A 39 -1.19 -10.98 18.67
C LEU A 39 -0.02 -9.97 18.66
N VAL A 40 0.61 -9.64 17.53
CA VAL A 40 1.67 -8.61 17.48
C VAL A 40 1.31 -7.61 16.40
N VAL A 41 0.87 -6.43 16.82
CA VAL A 41 0.64 -5.31 15.90
C VAL A 41 2.01 -4.72 15.56
N ASP A 42 2.43 -4.86 14.31
CA ASP A 42 3.66 -4.24 13.82
C ASP A 42 3.45 -2.71 13.76
N PRO A 43 4.39 -1.88 14.29
CA PRO A 43 4.27 -0.42 14.26
C PRO A 43 4.20 0.15 12.83
N SER A 44 4.65 -0.62 11.84
CA SER A 44 4.52 -0.30 10.41
C SER A 44 3.07 -0.41 9.92
N GLU A 45 2.28 -1.36 10.46
CA GLU A 45 0.88 -1.56 10.08
C GLU A 45 -0.01 -0.47 10.68
N GLU A 46 0.28 -0.02 11.90
CA GLU A 46 -0.41 1.14 12.50
C GLU A 46 -0.12 2.44 11.75
N GLN A 47 1.14 2.66 11.34
CA GLN A 47 1.48 3.81 10.49
C GLN A 47 0.76 3.73 9.15
N LEU A 48 0.74 2.57 8.50
CA LEU A 48 -0.03 2.36 7.27
C LEU A 48 -1.51 2.68 7.46
N LYS A 49 -2.11 2.20 8.55
CA LYS A 49 -3.52 2.48 8.86
C LYS A 49 -3.74 3.95 9.18
N SER A 50 -2.79 4.64 9.82
CA SER A 50 -2.90 6.07 10.09
C SER A 50 -2.74 6.92 8.83
N GLU A 51 -1.86 6.55 7.91
CA GLU A 51 -1.63 7.29 6.67
C GLU A 51 -2.69 6.98 5.59
N PHE A 52 -3.12 5.72 5.49
CA PHE A 52 -3.99 5.23 4.42
C PHE A 52 -5.40 4.84 4.89
N GLY A 53 -5.75 4.98 6.18
CA GLY A 53 -7.02 4.53 6.74
C GLY A 53 -8.28 5.20 6.16
N GLY A 54 -8.14 6.35 5.50
CA GLY A 54 -9.22 7.02 4.77
C GLY A 54 -9.06 6.97 3.25
N VAL A 55 -8.02 6.32 2.73
CA VAL A 55 -7.66 6.33 1.32
C VAL A 55 -8.38 5.19 0.60
N ASN A 56 -9.40 5.54 -0.20
CA ASN A 56 -10.09 4.55 -1.04
C ASN A 56 -9.21 4.08 -2.20
N ARG A 57 -8.43 5.00 -2.79
CA ARG A 57 -7.60 4.77 -3.97
C ARG A 57 -6.26 5.50 -3.83
N THR A 58 -5.17 4.81 -4.12
CA THR A 58 -3.80 5.36 -4.12
C THR A 58 -3.10 5.05 -5.45
N TYR A 59 -2.12 5.88 -5.81
CA TYR A 59 -1.34 5.75 -7.03
C TYR A 59 0.12 5.57 -6.67
N ILE A 60 0.70 4.44 -7.07
CA ILE A 60 2.07 4.09 -6.76
C ILE A 60 2.88 4.11 -8.05
N PRO A 61 3.95 4.92 -8.14
CA PRO A 61 4.79 4.95 -9.32
C PRO A 61 5.51 3.61 -9.51
N LEU A 62 5.57 3.14 -10.75
CA LEU A 62 6.15 1.85 -11.11
C LEU A 62 7.60 1.68 -10.64
N HIS A 63 8.39 2.76 -10.70
CA HIS A 63 9.80 2.75 -10.30
C HIS A 63 10.00 2.62 -8.78
N ALA A 64 8.96 2.88 -7.98
CA ALA A 64 9.01 2.74 -6.52
C ALA A 64 8.68 1.31 -6.07
N ILE A 65 8.13 0.48 -6.95
CA ILE A 65 7.76 -0.91 -6.64
C ILE A 65 9.04 -1.74 -6.54
N ILE A 66 9.16 -2.50 -5.44
CA ILE A 66 10.25 -3.44 -5.23
C ILE A 66 9.84 -4.78 -5.85
N ARG A 67 10.72 -5.37 -6.66
CA ARG A 67 10.49 -6.65 -7.36
C ARG A 67 11.27 -7.79 -6.72
#